data_AF-A0A1Z9BMP2-F1
#
_entry.id   AF-A0A1Z9BMP2-F1
#
_cell.length_a   1.000
_cell.length_b   1.000
_cell.length_c   1.000
_cell.angle_alpha   90.00
_cell.angle_beta   90.00
_cell.angle_gamma   90.00
#
_symmetry.space_group_name_H-M   'P 1'
#
loop_
_entity.id
_entity.type
_entity.pdbx_description
1 polymer ?
#
loop_
_entity_poly.entity_id
_entity_poly.type
_entity_poly.pdbx_seq_one_letter_code
_entity_poly.pdbx_strand_id
1 'polypeptide(L)'
;MLIGCLSLRAPAFELKGDAEMDHASILILDDGELSPVARLLDEYGLTYTRVRGGGSTELLSPPSDLLIATPRRAGQVRRGSPRGAPAGRPIRIIAVQEDSPSMRRGLRRSGFHLLVRLPCEDKIWRLMIRRALYHGEERRVARRVTVGAEVHIGRPGEERASEGATLIDLSNRGARLSAQEPFELNSTVEIHISETLTDEQALNLQGNVARLGTEGAEFSASVMFDYAMPEDTRLRLTHLINRWSTGPPSESAGANANPPLPAARIRSLPGIVLDDEIDPPIDIGHAVQFRVSRRPDHGDRRAEQSAEDRRSGRDRRDGNRGLFTGPVIAQGDPDSRQVLIGRDLSAGGMRIEPSNRISVGDHFRLALYGAGADDPFEVSAQVIRDDGDEGLALRFQGISPEISTALEKLVAGLPDIESLEAGEPHGMGAILSEILDAQRAVG
;
A
#
# COMPACT_ATOMS: atom_id res chain seq x y z
N MET A 1 33.20 -71.35 -18.19
CA MET A 1 33.30 -69.91 -17.87
C MET A 1 32.59 -69.16 -19.00
N LEU A 2 31.36 -68.73 -18.78
CA LEU A 2 30.50 -68.07 -19.77
C LEU A 2 29.83 -66.87 -19.09
N ILE A 3 30.04 -65.67 -19.62
CA ILE A 3 29.49 -64.43 -19.05
C ILE A 3 28.19 -64.11 -19.80
N GLY A 4 27.06 -64.27 -19.11
CA GLY A 4 25.74 -63.94 -19.64
C GLY A 4 25.48 -62.43 -19.58
N CYS A 5 25.23 -61.82 -20.74
CA CYS A 5 24.91 -60.40 -20.83
C CYS A 5 23.40 -60.19 -20.56
N LEU A 6 23.04 -59.66 -19.39
CA LEU A 6 21.64 -59.33 -19.05
C LEU A 6 21.25 -57.98 -19.64
N SER A 7 20.52 -58.01 -20.75
CA SER A 7 19.87 -56.83 -21.33
C SER A 7 18.58 -56.50 -20.56
N LEU A 8 18.65 -55.48 -19.71
CA LEU A 8 17.46 -54.92 -19.04
C LEU A 8 16.66 -54.07 -20.03
N ARG A 9 15.57 -54.64 -20.56
CA ARG A 9 14.53 -53.84 -21.23
C ARG A 9 13.78 -53.02 -20.19
N ALA A 10 13.77 -51.70 -20.35
CA ALA A 10 12.86 -50.84 -19.61
C ALA A 10 11.40 -51.16 -20.02
N PRO A 11 10.42 -51.14 -19.09
CA PRO A 11 9.02 -51.34 -19.43
C PRO A 11 8.49 -50.16 -20.24
N ALA A 12 7.79 -50.44 -21.34
CA ALA A 12 7.02 -49.43 -22.04
C ALA A 12 5.80 -49.05 -21.18
N PHE A 13 5.72 -47.78 -20.76
CA PHE A 13 4.55 -47.25 -20.07
C PHE A 13 3.44 -47.01 -21.10
N GLU A 14 2.41 -47.86 -21.10
CA GLU A 14 1.13 -47.54 -21.75
C GLU A 14 0.43 -46.45 -20.95
N LEU A 15 0.35 -45.23 -21.50
CA LEU A 15 -0.49 -44.16 -20.97
C LEU A 15 -1.96 -44.50 -21.26
N LYS A 16 -2.61 -45.17 -20.32
CA LYS A 16 -4.03 -45.54 -20.40
C LYS A 16 -4.76 -45.12 -19.13
N GLY A 17 -5.52 -44.05 -19.27
CA GLY A 17 -6.27 -43.40 -18.19
C GLY A 17 -5.95 -41.91 -18.17
N ASP A 18 -6.99 -41.09 -18.26
CA ASP A 18 -6.91 -39.67 -17.88
C ASP A 18 -6.68 -39.63 -16.36
N ALA A 19 -5.41 -39.76 -15.96
CA ALA A 19 -5.01 -39.55 -14.59
C ALA A 19 -5.38 -38.12 -14.24
N GLU A 20 -6.33 -37.97 -13.32
CA GLU A 20 -6.74 -36.71 -12.72
C GLU A 20 -5.49 -36.11 -12.05
N MET A 21 -4.76 -35.28 -12.80
CA MET A 21 -3.49 -34.71 -12.36
C MET A 21 -3.78 -33.81 -11.18
N ASP A 22 -3.47 -34.32 -9.99
CA ASP A 22 -3.73 -33.67 -8.71
C ASP A 22 -3.26 -32.21 -8.78
N HIS A 23 -4.24 -31.31 -8.80
CA HIS A 23 -3.99 -29.91 -9.10
C HIS A 23 -3.32 -29.27 -7.90
N ALA A 24 -2.00 -29.05 -7.99
CA ALA A 24 -1.22 -28.40 -6.95
C ALA A 24 -1.94 -27.13 -6.45
N SER A 25 -2.28 -27.09 -5.17
CA SER A 25 -3.00 -25.98 -4.57
C SER A 25 -2.19 -24.68 -4.58
N ILE A 26 -0.87 -24.83 -4.40
CA ILE A 26 0.11 -23.75 -4.43
C ILE A 26 1.18 -24.07 -5.46
N LEU A 27 1.49 -23.10 -6.34
CA LEU A 27 2.56 -23.19 -7.34
C LEU A 27 3.56 -22.04 -7.18
N ILE A 28 4.84 -22.37 -6.99
CA ILE A 28 5.96 -21.41 -7.05
C ILE A 28 6.72 -21.61 -8.37
N LEU A 29 6.91 -20.53 -9.13
CA LEU A 29 7.78 -20.53 -10.31
C LEU A 29 8.92 -19.52 -10.17
N ASP A 30 10.15 -19.99 -10.03
CA ASP A 30 11.32 -19.12 -9.83
C ASP A 30 12.57 -19.50 -10.62
N ASP A 31 13.53 -18.60 -10.53
CA ASP A 31 14.93 -18.68 -10.98
C ASP A 31 15.91 -18.78 -9.80
N GLY A 32 15.41 -19.05 -8.60
CA GLY A 32 16.16 -19.13 -7.34
C GLY A 32 15.68 -18.15 -6.26
N GLU A 33 15.08 -17.04 -6.69
CA GLU A 33 14.83 -15.85 -5.85
C GLU A 33 13.79 -16.10 -4.74
N LEU A 34 12.80 -16.97 -4.98
CA LEU A 34 11.71 -17.26 -4.03
C LEU A 34 12.06 -18.38 -3.04
N SER A 35 13.33 -18.51 -2.70
CA SER A 35 13.81 -19.43 -1.66
C SER A 35 13.30 -19.11 -0.25
N PRO A 36 13.17 -17.83 0.18
CA PRO A 36 12.50 -17.50 1.45
C PRO A 36 11.03 -17.94 1.44
N VAL A 37 10.29 -17.66 0.37
CA VAL A 37 8.87 -18.02 0.22
C VAL A 37 8.64 -19.52 0.33
N ALA A 38 9.48 -20.33 -0.32
CA ALA A 38 9.41 -21.79 -0.22
C ALA A 38 9.60 -22.28 1.23
N ARG A 39 10.63 -21.77 1.93
CA ARG A 39 10.88 -22.09 3.34
C ARG A 39 9.69 -21.74 4.23
N LEU A 40 9.04 -20.60 4.01
CA LEU A 40 7.85 -20.17 4.76
C LEU A 40 6.65 -21.09 4.54
N LEU A 41 6.51 -21.69 3.35
CA LEU A 41 5.47 -22.71 3.10
C LEU A 41 5.82 -24.05 3.77
N ASP A 42 7.10 -24.46 3.74
CA ASP A 42 7.59 -25.64 4.47
C ASP A 42 7.31 -25.50 5.98
N GLU A 43 7.62 -24.34 6.57
CA GLU A 43 7.36 -24.01 7.98
C GLU A 43 5.88 -24.04 8.36
N TYR A 44 4.98 -23.70 7.43
CA TYR A 44 3.53 -23.80 7.61
C TYR A 44 2.98 -25.20 7.32
N GLY A 45 3.82 -26.16 6.93
CA GLY A 45 3.38 -27.52 6.55
C GLY A 45 2.49 -27.54 5.30
N LEU A 46 2.57 -26.52 4.45
CA LEU A 46 1.74 -26.38 3.26
C LEU A 46 2.37 -27.12 2.09
N THR A 47 1.60 -27.99 1.43
CA THR A 47 2.05 -28.65 0.20
C THR A 47 2.05 -27.65 -0.97
N TYR A 48 3.16 -27.53 -1.68
CA TYR A 48 3.29 -26.73 -2.90
C TYR A 48 4.11 -27.47 -3.95
N THR A 49 3.86 -27.15 -5.22
CA THR A 49 4.77 -27.50 -6.32
C THR A 49 5.71 -26.32 -6.58
N ARG A 50 7.01 -26.58 -6.69
CA ARG A 50 8.01 -25.57 -7.06
C ARG A 50 8.73 -25.98 -8.33
N VAL A 51 8.66 -25.13 -9.35
CA VAL A 51 9.41 -25.29 -10.60
C VAL A 51 10.51 -24.23 -10.65
N ARG A 52 11.75 -24.68 -10.71
CA ARG A 52 12.94 -23.84 -10.81
C ARG A 52 13.69 -24.12 -12.11
N GLY A 53 14.23 -23.07 -12.73
CA GLY A 53 15.22 -23.21 -13.81
C GLY A 53 14.62 -23.41 -15.21
N GLY A 54 15.47 -23.26 -16.24
CA GLY A 54 15.05 -23.09 -17.65
C GLY A 54 14.51 -24.34 -18.37
N GLY A 55 14.29 -25.46 -17.67
CA GLY A 55 14.07 -26.77 -18.29
C GLY A 55 12.68 -27.00 -18.90
N SER A 56 11.62 -26.40 -18.36
CA SER A 56 10.27 -26.57 -18.91
C SER A 56 9.92 -25.45 -19.89
N THR A 57 9.66 -25.85 -21.14
CA THR A 57 8.98 -25.04 -22.17
C THR A 57 7.47 -25.28 -22.17
N GLU A 58 6.98 -26.23 -21.38
CA GLU A 58 5.57 -26.61 -21.35
C GLU A 58 4.73 -25.64 -20.50
N LEU A 59 3.55 -25.30 -21.02
CA LEU A 59 2.66 -24.31 -20.42
C LEU A 59 1.80 -24.95 -19.32
N LEU A 60 2.22 -24.72 -18.08
CA LEU A 60 1.67 -25.30 -16.85
C LEU A 60 0.21 -24.88 -16.61
N SER A 61 -0.57 -25.80 -16.04
CA SER A 61 -1.91 -25.52 -15.52
C SER A 61 -1.84 -24.57 -14.30
N PRO A 62 -2.84 -23.69 -14.11
CA PRO A 62 -2.88 -22.83 -12.94
C PRO A 62 -3.19 -23.66 -11.67
N PRO A 63 -2.61 -23.29 -10.51
CA PRO A 63 -2.97 -23.88 -9.21
C PRO A 63 -4.40 -23.49 -8.81
N SER A 64 -5.01 -24.20 -7.85
CA SER A 64 -6.34 -23.83 -7.34
C SER A 64 -6.32 -22.54 -6.53
N ASP A 65 -5.30 -22.33 -5.68
CA ASP A 65 -5.39 -21.35 -4.58
C ASP A 65 -4.39 -20.20 -4.69
N LEU A 66 -3.12 -20.48 -4.99
CA LEU A 66 -2.04 -19.48 -4.96
C LEU A 66 -0.95 -19.77 -6.00
N LEU A 67 -0.65 -18.78 -6.83
CA LEU A 67 0.51 -18.74 -7.71
C LEU A 67 1.47 -17.64 -7.25
N ILE A 68 2.74 -17.96 -7.04
CA ILE A 68 3.81 -16.98 -6.82
C ILE A 68 4.89 -17.19 -7.89
N ALA A 69 5.25 -16.13 -8.64
CA ALA A 69 6.20 -16.24 -9.75
C ALA A 69 7.19 -15.07 -9.79
N THR A 70 8.31 -15.23 -10.52
CA THR A 70 9.17 -14.12 -10.97
C THR A 70 8.85 -13.71 -12.43
N PRO A 71 9.17 -12.48 -12.89
CA PRO A 71 8.85 -12.00 -14.24
C PRO A 71 9.25 -12.93 -15.39
N ARG A 72 10.42 -13.57 -15.29
CA ARG A 72 10.92 -14.52 -16.30
C ARG A 72 10.07 -15.79 -16.40
N ARG A 73 9.28 -16.09 -15.36
CA ARG A 73 8.41 -17.26 -15.22
C ARG A 73 6.92 -16.97 -15.40
N ALA A 74 6.52 -15.71 -15.30
CA ALA A 74 5.12 -15.28 -15.33
C ALA A 74 4.33 -15.79 -16.55
N GLY A 75 5.00 -15.98 -17.70
CA GLY A 75 4.39 -16.51 -18.94
C GLY A 75 4.24 -18.04 -18.99
N GLN A 76 4.74 -18.80 -18.02
CA GLN A 76 4.75 -20.27 -18.05
C GLN A 76 3.48 -20.92 -17.49
N VAL A 77 2.50 -20.14 -17.00
CA VAL A 77 1.21 -20.64 -16.50
C VAL A 77 0.06 -20.17 -17.39
N ARG A 78 -0.88 -21.06 -17.71
CA ARG A 78 -2.14 -20.70 -18.38
C ARG A 78 -2.92 -19.69 -17.53
N ARG A 79 -3.47 -18.66 -18.17
CA ARG A 79 -4.35 -17.67 -17.52
C ARG A 79 -5.67 -18.31 -17.09
N GLY A 80 -6.33 -17.66 -16.13
CA GLY A 80 -7.59 -18.13 -15.55
C GLY A 80 -7.39 -19.11 -14.40
N SER A 81 -8.51 -19.69 -13.98
CA SER A 81 -8.66 -20.57 -12.81
C SER A 81 -8.82 -22.02 -13.28
N PRO A 82 -8.32 -23.03 -12.55
CA PRO A 82 -8.67 -24.42 -12.83
C PRO A 82 -10.15 -24.67 -12.49
N ARG A 83 -10.72 -25.76 -13.01
CA ARG A 83 -12.12 -26.13 -12.72
C ARG A 83 -12.26 -26.42 -11.22
N GLY A 84 -13.30 -25.88 -10.60
CA GLY A 84 -13.57 -26.05 -9.18
C GLY A 84 -12.83 -25.09 -8.24
N ALA A 85 -11.92 -24.24 -8.74
CA ALA A 85 -11.32 -23.19 -7.92
C ALA A 85 -12.37 -22.18 -7.41
N PRO A 86 -12.21 -21.63 -6.20
CA PRO A 86 -13.08 -20.56 -5.69
C PRO A 86 -13.04 -19.31 -6.57
N ALA A 87 -14.09 -18.48 -6.50
CA ALA A 87 -14.13 -17.21 -7.21
C ALA A 87 -12.93 -16.31 -6.82
N GLY A 88 -12.28 -15.71 -7.82
CA GLY A 88 -11.07 -14.89 -7.63
C GLY A 88 -9.77 -15.67 -7.40
N ARG A 89 -9.79 -17.02 -7.43
CA ARG A 89 -8.60 -17.86 -7.25
C ARG A 89 -8.08 -18.45 -8.58
N PRO A 90 -6.78 -18.82 -8.69
CA PRO A 90 -5.73 -18.63 -7.68
C PRO A 90 -5.37 -17.15 -7.52
N ILE A 91 -4.98 -16.74 -6.30
CA ILE A 91 -4.34 -15.43 -6.12
C ILE A 91 -2.98 -15.48 -6.82
N ARG A 92 -2.71 -14.51 -7.71
CA ARG A 92 -1.47 -14.46 -8.49
C ARG A 92 -0.55 -13.35 -7.99
N ILE A 93 0.57 -13.72 -7.38
CA ILE A 93 1.60 -12.82 -6.88
C ILE A 93 2.82 -12.85 -7.80
N ILE A 94 3.32 -11.68 -8.19
CA ILE A 94 4.58 -11.52 -8.94
C ILE A 94 5.63 -10.86 -8.04
N ALA A 95 6.78 -11.48 -7.91
CA ALA A 95 7.92 -10.98 -7.14
C ALA A 95 8.99 -10.44 -8.10
N VAL A 96 9.39 -9.19 -7.95
CA VAL A 96 10.23 -8.47 -8.94
C VAL A 96 11.41 -7.78 -8.26
N GLN A 97 12.63 -7.85 -8.82
CA GLN A 97 13.74 -7.00 -8.35
C GLN A 97 13.62 -5.58 -8.91
N GLU A 98 13.29 -5.49 -10.19
CA GLU A 98 13.06 -4.23 -10.91
C GLU A 98 11.67 -4.27 -11.55
N ASP A 99 11.05 -3.10 -11.69
CA ASP A 99 9.79 -2.95 -12.39
C ASP A 99 9.84 -1.78 -13.39
N SER A 100 8.90 -1.79 -14.34
CA SER A 100 8.67 -0.67 -15.25
C SER A 100 7.19 -0.59 -15.62
N PRO A 101 6.67 0.58 -16.04
CA PRO A 101 5.27 0.71 -16.47
C PRO A 101 4.88 -0.28 -17.58
N SER A 102 5.80 -0.58 -18.50
CA SER A 102 5.57 -1.57 -19.56
C SER A 102 5.58 -3.01 -19.05
N MET A 103 6.43 -3.35 -18.07
CA MET A 103 6.39 -4.66 -17.39
C MET A 103 5.09 -4.82 -16.60
N ARG A 104 4.71 -3.82 -15.80
CA ARG A 104 3.45 -3.77 -15.03
C ARG A 104 2.24 -3.97 -15.95
N ARG A 105 2.12 -3.25 -17.06
CA ARG A 105 1.11 -3.51 -18.11
C ARG A 105 1.13 -4.93 -18.67
N GLY A 106 2.30 -5.55 -18.79
CA GLY A 106 2.44 -6.96 -19.16
C GLY A 106 1.86 -7.90 -18.10
N LEU A 107 2.20 -7.67 -16.84
CA LEU A 107 1.78 -8.48 -15.69
C LEU A 107 0.28 -8.35 -15.40
N ARG A 108 -0.30 -7.14 -15.46
CA ARG A 108 -1.75 -6.90 -15.38
C ARG A 108 -2.50 -7.65 -16.49
N ARG A 109 -2.05 -7.53 -17.75
CA ARG A 109 -2.62 -8.32 -18.86
C ARG A 109 -2.47 -9.82 -18.63
N SER A 110 -1.42 -10.27 -17.95
CA SER A 110 -1.23 -11.66 -17.56
C SER A 110 -2.03 -12.11 -16.34
N GLY A 111 -2.88 -11.25 -15.79
CA GLY A 111 -3.78 -11.57 -14.69
C GLY A 111 -3.07 -11.75 -13.36
N PHE A 112 -1.91 -11.13 -13.17
CA PHE A 112 -1.33 -11.04 -11.82
C PHE A 112 -2.12 -10.03 -10.99
N HIS A 113 -2.31 -10.34 -9.70
CA HIS A 113 -3.16 -9.59 -8.78
C HIS A 113 -2.34 -8.70 -7.85
N LEU A 114 -1.16 -9.17 -7.43
CA LEU A 114 -0.27 -8.49 -6.50
C LEU A 114 1.16 -8.48 -7.04
N LEU A 115 1.86 -7.35 -6.94
CA LEU A 115 3.30 -7.22 -7.20
C LEU A 115 4.03 -6.95 -5.88
N VAL A 116 5.16 -7.62 -5.68
CA VAL A 116 6.03 -7.50 -4.50
C VAL A 116 7.45 -7.23 -4.99
N ARG A 117 8.11 -6.20 -4.46
CA ARG A 117 9.53 -5.97 -4.75
C ARG A 117 10.45 -6.89 -3.94
N LEU A 118 11.61 -7.21 -4.48
CA LEU A 118 12.65 -8.01 -3.85
C LEU A 118 13.90 -7.15 -3.59
N PRO A 119 14.57 -7.29 -2.43
CA PRO A 119 14.25 -8.20 -1.32
C PRO A 119 13.00 -7.78 -0.55
N CYS A 120 12.31 -8.75 0.06
CA CYS A 120 11.13 -8.52 0.88
C CYS A 120 11.22 -9.38 2.14
N GLU A 121 10.88 -8.80 3.29
CA GLU A 121 10.97 -9.47 4.59
C GLU A 121 10.03 -10.67 4.73
N ASP A 122 10.47 -11.68 5.49
CA ASP A 122 9.68 -12.88 5.78
C ASP A 122 8.33 -12.54 6.44
N LYS A 123 8.26 -11.49 7.29
CA LYS A 123 7.01 -11.05 7.94
C LYS A 123 5.92 -10.65 6.94
N ILE A 124 6.32 -10.00 5.83
CA ILE A 124 5.42 -9.59 4.74
C ILE A 124 4.96 -10.82 3.96
N TRP A 125 5.88 -11.72 3.61
CA TRP A 125 5.52 -12.97 2.92
C TRP A 125 4.56 -13.84 3.73
N ARG A 126 4.80 -13.99 5.05
CA ARG A 126 3.88 -14.68 5.97
C ARG A 126 2.47 -14.08 5.92
N LEU A 127 2.35 -12.75 6.00
CA LEU A 127 1.07 -12.04 5.92
C LEU A 127 0.38 -12.24 4.55
N MET A 128 1.13 -12.08 3.46
CA MET A 128 0.61 -12.21 2.10
C MET A 128 0.13 -13.64 1.81
N ILE A 129 0.89 -14.66 2.21
CA ILE A 129 0.51 -16.08 2.06
C ILE A 129 -0.74 -16.38 2.91
N ARG A 130 -0.75 -16.01 4.19
CA ARG A 130 -1.91 -16.21 5.08
C ARG A 130 -3.17 -15.55 4.50
N ARG A 131 -3.06 -14.33 3.97
CA ARG A 131 -4.18 -13.62 3.32
C ARG A 131 -4.60 -14.29 2.00
N ALA A 132 -3.64 -14.67 1.16
CA ALA A 132 -3.90 -15.28 -0.14
C ALA A 132 -4.50 -16.69 -0.02
N LEU A 133 -4.28 -17.40 1.09
CA LEU A 133 -4.87 -18.70 1.40
C LEU A 133 -6.11 -18.61 2.31
N TYR A 134 -6.59 -17.41 2.64
CA TYR A 134 -7.81 -17.29 3.44
C TYR A 134 -9.06 -17.64 2.61
N HIS A 135 -9.83 -18.62 3.08
CA HIS A 135 -11.05 -19.12 2.42
C HIS A 135 -12.35 -18.65 3.09
N GLY A 136 -12.27 -17.90 4.18
CA GLY A 136 -13.45 -17.28 4.77
C GLY A 136 -13.97 -16.12 3.92
N GLU A 137 -15.27 -15.84 4.01
CA GLU A 137 -15.80 -14.56 3.53
C GLU A 137 -15.05 -13.42 4.22
N GLU A 138 -14.51 -12.48 3.43
CA GLU A 138 -13.90 -11.28 4.01
C GLU A 138 -15.01 -10.34 4.51
N ARG A 139 -15.44 -10.59 5.75
CA ARG A 139 -16.49 -9.82 6.44
C ARG A 139 -16.01 -8.47 6.95
N ARG A 140 -14.73 -8.13 6.78
CA ARG A 140 -14.14 -6.87 7.27
C ARG A 140 -14.35 -5.75 6.24
N VAL A 141 -15.20 -4.79 6.58
CA VAL A 141 -15.43 -3.57 5.79
C VAL A 141 -14.25 -2.57 5.89
N ALA A 142 -13.40 -2.71 6.90
CA ALA A 142 -12.27 -1.80 7.15
C ALA A 142 -10.91 -2.50 6.92
N ARG A 143 -10.02 -1.82 6.20
CA ARG A 143 -8.62 -2.22 5.99
C ARG A 143 -7.90 -2.26 7.34
N ARG A 144 -7.06 -3.28 7.54
CA ARG A 144 -6.15 -3.40 8.70
C ARG A 144 -4.71 -3.24 8.26
N VAL A 145 -3.88 -2.74 9.16
CA VAL A 145 -2.42 -2.64 9.04
C VAL A 145 -1.80 -3.59 10.04
N THR A 146 -0.76 -4.31 9.63
CA THR A 146 0.00 -5.21 10.50
C THR A 146 1.10 -4.42 11.18
N VAL A 147 1.23 -4.56 12.49
CA VAL A 147 2.07 -3.69 13.32
C VAL A 147 3.24 -4.50 13.92
N GLY A 148 2.94 -5.44 14.81
CA GLY A 148 3.95 -6.24 15.52
C GLY A 148 4.65 -5.50 16.66
N ALA A 149 4.00 -4.48 17.26
CA ALA A 149 4.59 -3.66 18.33
C ALA A 149 4.09 -4.09 19.72
N GLU A 150 4.90 -3.89 20.76
CA GLU A 150 4.47 -4.08 22.15
C GLU A 150 3.55 -2.94 22.61
N VAL A 151 2.49 -3.28 23.33
CA VAL A 151 1.49 -2.38 23.92
C VAL A 151 1.14 -2.86 25.32
N HIS A 152 0.69 -1.97 26.20
CA HIS A 152 0.18 -2.36 27.51
C HIS A 152 -1.35 -2.46 27.48
N ILE A 153 -1.91 -3.36 28.30
CA ILE A 153 -3.36 -3.59 28.34
C ILE A 153 -3.89 -3.36 29.76
N GLY A 154 -4.65 -2.28 29.94
CA GLY A 154 -5.39 -2.00 31.17
C GLY A 154 -6.85 -2.43 31.09
N ARG A 155 -7.53 -2.40 32.24
CA ARG A 155 -8.99 -2.28 32.29
C ARG A 155 -9.36 -0.80 32.47
N PRO A 156 -10.49 -0.32 31.92
CA PRO A 156 -10.89 1.07 32.04
C PRO A 156 -10.94 1.54 33.50
N GLY A 157 -10.11 2.53 33.84
CA GLY A 157 -10.03 3.11 35.19
C GLY A 157 -9.04 2.45 36.16
N GLU A 158 -8.27 1.44 35.73
CA GLU A 158 -7.13 0.93 36.51
C GLU A 158 -5.86 1.77 36.21
N GLU A 159 -5.29 2.45 37.21
CA GLU A 159 -4.07 3.29 37.05
C GLU A 159 -2.81 2.52 36.62
N ARG A 160 -2.85 1.18 36.68
CA ARG A 160 -1.77 0.32 36.21
C ARG A 160 -2.28 -0.53 35.07
N ALA A 161 -1.84 -0.20 33.85
CA ALA A 161 -1.95 -1.13 32.74
C ALA A 161 -1.21 -2.43 33.10
N SER A 162 -1.93 -3.55 33.08
CA SER A 162 -1.35 -4.88 33.16
C SER A 162 -0.56 -5.22 31.90
N GLU A 163 0.29 -6.24 32.02
CA GLU A 163 1.09 -6.98 31.04
C GLU A 163 1.39 -6.40 29.64
N GLY A 164 2.63 -6.63 29.19
CA GLY A 164 3.00 -6.41 27.79
C GLY A 164 2.29 -7.41 26.87
N ALA A 165 1.63 -6.90 25.84
CA ALA A 165 0.99 -7.66 24.77
C ALA A 165 1.48 -7.16 23.40
N THR A 166 1.43 -8.00 22.37
CA THR A 166 1.81 -7.61 21.02
C THR A 166 0.59 -7.21 20.19
N LEU A 167 0.57 -5.99 19.67
CA LEU A 167 -0.40 -5.51 18.69
C LEU A 167 -0.08 -6.11 17.32
N ILE A 168 -0.85 -7.13 16.90
CA ILE A 168 -0.67 -7.85 15.64
C ILE A 168 -1.22 -7.02 14.46
N ASP A 169 -2.49 -6.61 14.55
CA ASP A 169 -3.15 -5.79 13.53
C ASP A 169 -3.95 -4.64 14.15
N LEU A 170 -4.04 -3.51 13.43
CA LEU A 170 -4.76 -2.32 13.86
C LEU A 170 -5.61 -1.75 12.71
N SER A 171 -6.77 -1.18 13.05
CA SER A 171 -7.71 -0.54 12.13
C SER A 171 -8.61 0.47 12.84
N ASN A 172 -9.25 1.36 12.09
CA ASN A 172 -10.17 2.39 12.64
C ASN A 172 -11.42 1.84 13.37
N ARG A 173 -11.59 0.51 13.47
CA ARG A 173 -12.71 -0.14 14.18
C ARG A 173 -12.27 -1.23 15.17
N GLY A 174 -10.98 -1.48 15.32
CA GLY A 174 -10.50 -2.53 16.21
C GLY A 174 -9.07 -2.97 15.92
N ALA A 175 -8.58 -3.83 16.81
CA ALA A 175 -7.23 -4.37 16.83
C ALA A 175 -7.24 -5.90 16.95
N ARG A 176 -6.08 -6.51 16.74
CA ARG A 176 -5.77 -7.87 17.17
C ARG A 176 -4.53 -7.87 18.06
N LEU A 177 -4.63 -8.52 19.21
CA LEU A 177 -3.59 -8.58 20.24
C LEU A 177 -3.12 -10.03 20.42
N SER A 178 -1.86 -10.22 20.84
CA SER A 178 -1.27 -11.47 21.35
C SER A 178 -0.78 -11.25 22.78
N ALA A 179 -0.98 -12.20 23.68
CA ALA A 179 -0.49 -12.15 25.06
C ALA A 179 -0.20 -13.56 25.60
N GLN A 180 0.59 -13.62 26.69
CA GLN A 180 0.85 -14.87 27.42
C GLN A 180 -0.31 -15.26 28.34
N GLU A 181 -1.08 -14.28 28.84
CA GLU A 181 -2.30 -14.51 29.62
C GLU A 181 -3.57 -14.54 28.75
N PRO A 182 -4.62 -15.30 29.17
CA PRO A 182 -5.86 -15.42 28.42
C PRO A 182 -6.78 -14.21 28.58
N PHE A 183 -7.32 -13.72 27.47
CA PHE A 183 -8.35 -12.68 27.45
C PHE A 183 -9.75 -13.25 27.76
N GLU A 184 -10.57 -12.46 28.45
CA GLU A 184 -11.99 -12.77 28.67
C GLU A 184 -12.86 -12.31 27.48
N LEU A 185 -13.85 -13.10 27.08
CA LEU A 185 -14.76 -12.73 25.98
C LEU A 185 -15.77 -11.67 26.45
N ASN A 186 -15.99 -10.64 25.63
CA ASN A 186 -16.81 -9.45 25.93
C ASN A 186 -16.31 -8.56 27.07
N SER A 187 -15.09 -8.77 27.59
CA SER A 187 -14.49 -7.81 28.52
C SER A 187 -14.09 -6.53 27.79
N THR A 188 -14.19 -5.39 28.46
CA THR A 188 -13.65 -4.12 27.98
C THR A 188 -12.18 -4.03 28.34
N VAL A 189 -11.36 -3.64 27.37
CA VAL A 189 -9.91 -3.47 27.48
C VAL A 189 -9.52 -2.07 27.01
N GLU A 190 -8.51 -1.51 27.66
CA GLU A 190 -7.85 -0.27 27.26
C GLU A 190 -6.45 -0.61 26.75
N ILE A 191 -6.19 -0.32 25.47
CA ILE A 191 -4.90 -0.57 24.83
C ILE A 191 -4.10 0.72 24.88
N HIS A 192 -2.94 0.70 25.53
CA HIS A 192 -2.04 1.84 25.64
C HIS A 192 -0.90 1.68 24.63
N ILE A 193 -0.88 2.54 23.62
CA ILE A 193 0.22 2.64 22.64
C ILE A 193 1.14 3.78 23.09
N SER A 194 2.43 3.47 23.26
CA SER A 194 3.42 4.39 23.85
C SER A 194 3.73 5.62 22.99
N GLU A 195 4.34 6.62 23.62
CA GLU A 195 4.92 7.79 22.93
C GLU A 195 5.98 7.37 21.89
N THR A 196 6.80 6.35 22.21
CA THR A 196 7.81 5.80 21.29
C THR A 196 7.24 5.14 20.03
N LEU A 197 5.97 4.72 20.06
CA LEU A 197 5.28 4.12 18.92
C LEU A 197 4.37 5.10 18.17
N THR A 198 4.05 6.23 18.82
CA THR A 198 3.18 7.28 18.29
C THR A 198 3.98 8.47 17.73
N ASP A 199 5.25 8.64 18.11
CA ASP A 199 6.14 9.79 17.83
C ASP A 199 5.60 11.15 18.35
N GLU A 200 4.53 11.15 19.15
CA GLU A 200 3.84 12.36 19.59
C GLU A 200 3.42 12.26 21.06
N GLN A 201 2.36 11.49 21.34
CA GLN A 201 1.68 11.38 22.62
C GLN A 201 1.08 9.98 22.73
N ALA A 202 1.12 9.40 23.94
CA ALA A 202 0.51 8.09 24.21
C ALA A 202 -0.96 8.05 23.76
N LEU A 203 -1.34 6.98 23.06
CA LEU A 203 -2.68 6.80 22.51
C LEU A 203 -3.39 5.64 23.22
N ASN A 204 -4.42 5.97 23.97
CA ASN A 204 -5.28 5.00 24.64
C ASN A 204 -6.47 4.66 23.73
N LEU A 205 -6.70 3.37 23.49
CA LEU A 205 -7.78 2.85 22.66
C LEU A 205 -8.66 1.89 23.45
N GLN A 206 -9.89 2.31 23.75
CA GLN A 206 -10.87 1.47 24.43
C GLN A 206 -11.67 0.62 23.45
N GLY A 207 -11.92 -0.64 23.82
CA GLY A 207 -12.80 -1.53 23.06
C GLY A 207 -13.13 -2.81 23.81
N ASN A 208 -13.94 -3.66 23.18
CA ASN A 208 -14.43 -4.90 23.77
C ASN A 208 -13.86 -6.11 23.03
N VAL A 209 -13.48 -7.15 23.78
CA VAL A 209 -12.94 -8.41 23.24
C VAL A 209 -14.07 -9.17 22.52
N ALA A 210 -14.12 -9.04 21.19
CA ALA A 210 -15.17 -9.60 20.34
C ALA A 210 -14.89 -11.05 19.91
N ARG A 211 -13.63 -11.51 19.98
CA ARG A 211 -13.25 -12.89 19.63
C ARG A 211 -11.95 -13.30 20.31
N LEU A 212 -11.88 -14.57 20.71
CA LEU A 212 -10.69 -15.26 21.20
C LEU A 212 -10.17 -16.28 20.17
N GLY A 213 -8.88 -16.60 20.24
CA GLY A 213 -8.23 -17.70 19.54
C GLY A 213 -6.80 -17.90 20.06
N THR A 214 -6.13 -18.98 19.70
CA THR A 214 -4.74 -19.25 20.11
C THR A 214 -3.83 -19.36 18.90
N GLU A 215 -2.59 -18.86 19.00
CA GLU A 215 -1.52 -19.10 18.02
C GLU A 215 -0.30 -19.68 18.75
N GLY A 216 -0.16 -21.01 18.70
CA GLY A 216 0.89 -21.72 19.42
C GLY A 216 0.63 -21.72 20.94
N ALA A 217 1.56 -21.14 21.71
CA ALA A 217 1.45 -20.99 23.16
C ALA A 217 0.74 -19.68 23.58
N GLU A 218 0.53 -18.74 22.65
CA GLU A 218 -0.03 -17.42 22.96
C GLU A 218 -1.54 -17.36 22.75
N PHE A 219 -2.20 -16.55 23.59
CA PHE A 219 -3.60 -16.19 23.44
C PHE A 219 -3.72 -14.96 22.54
N SER A 220 -4.63 -15.00 21.59
CA SER A 220 -4.93 -13.87 20.71
C SER A 220 -6.38 -13.40 20.88
N ALA A 221 -6.55 -12.08 21.00
CA ALA A 221 -7.85 -11.43 21.05
C ALA A 221 -8.07 -10.55 19.82
N SER A 222 -9.30 -10.50 19.32
CA SER A 222 -9.76 -9.43 18.44
C SER A 222 -10.59 -8.45 19.25
N VAL A 223 -10.11 -7.21 19.35
CA VAL A 223 -10.79 -6.12 20.07
C VAL A 223 -11.56 -5.28 19.06
N MET A 224 -12.82 -4.98 19.35
CA MET A 224 -13.64 -4.04 18.58
C MET A 224 -13.71 -2.72 19.35
N PHE A 225 -13.30 -1.62 18.72
CA PHE A 225 -13.28 -0.31 19.37
C PHE A 225 -14.68 0.27 19.53
N ASP A 226 -14.86 1.05 20.58
CA ASP A 226 -16.15 1.64 20.91
C ASP A 226 -16.58 2.66 19.84
N TYR A 227 -17.82 2.54 19.36
CA TYR A 227 -18.35 3.44 18.32
C TYR A 227 -18.36 4.91 18.76
N ALA A 228 -18.47 5.14 20.06
CA ALA A 228 -18.43 6.45 20.71
C ALA A 228 -17.00 6.96 21.00
N MET A 229 -15.94 6.30 20.50
CA MET A 229 -14.56 6.79 20.57
C MET A 229 -14.49 8.26 20.12
N PRO A 230 -13.90 9.16 20.93
CA PRO A 230 -13.78 10.58 20.62
C PRO A 230 -13.13 10.84 19.25
N GLU A 231 -13.53 11.93 18.60
CA GLU A 231 -13.03 12.26 17.26
C GLU A 231 -11.51 12.47 17.26
N ASP A 232 -10.94 13.11 18.28
CA ASP A 232 -9.49 13.28 18.47
C ASP A 232 -8.73 11.95 18.61
N THR A 233 -9.27 11.00 19.38
CA THR A 233 -8.69 9.65 19.49
C THR A 233 -8.74 8.92 18.16
N ARG A 234 -9.83 9.06 17.40
CA ARG A 234 -10.01 8.45 16.07
C ARG A 234 -9.14 9.10 14.99
N LEU A 235 -8.93 10.41 15.12
CA LEU A 235 -7.96 11.21 14.38
C LEU A 235 -6.57 10.58 14.51
N ARG A 236 -6.01 10.62 15.73
CA ARG A 236 -4.68 10.11 16.06
C ARG A 236 -4.50 8.63 15.70
N LEU A 237 -5.52 7.81 15.93
CA LEU A 237 -5.56 6.41 15.47
C LEU A 237 -5.40 6.27 13.95
N THR A 238 -6.08 7.10 13.16
CA THR A 238 -5.99 7.08 11.69
C THR A 238 -4.62 7.51 11.21
N HIS A 239 -4.02 8.55 11.80
CA HIS A 239 -2.65 8.97 11.51
C HIS A 239 -1.64 7.84 11.81
N LEU A 240 -1.74 7.21 12.98
CA LEU A 240 -0.91 6.07 13.39
C LEU A 240 -1.00 4.88 12.40
N ILE A 241 -2.23 4.49 12.03
CA ILE A 241 -2.48 3.43 11.04
C ILE A 241 -1.88 3.80 9.67
N ASN A 242 -2.03 5.04 9.23
CA ASN A 242 -1.47 5.50 7.96
C ASN A 242 0.06 5.45 7.96
N ARG A 243 0.73 5.89 9.04
CA ARG A 243 2.21 5.76 9.19
C ARG A 243 2.65 4.29 9.17
N TRP A 244 1.99 3.41 9.93
CA TRP A 244 2.33 1.99 9.91
C TRP A 244 1.98 1.30 8.58
N SER A 245 1.08 1.86 7.77
CA SER A 245 0.74 1.31 6.45
C SER A 245 1.89 1.41 5.43
N THR A 246 2.85 2.30 5.65
CA THR A 246 4.12 2.38 4.90
C THR A 246 5.22 1.47 5.47
N GLY A 247 4.93 0.73 6.55
CA GLY A 247 5.86 -0.13 7.28
C GLY A 247 6.20 0.43 8.67
N PRO A 248 6.54 -0.43 9.65
CA PRO A 248 7.07 0.05 10.93
C PRO A 248 8.46 0.67 10.73
N PRO A 249 8.80 1.74 11.47
CA PRO A 249 10.18 2.20 11.54
C PRO A 249 11.05 1.04 12.06
N SER A 250 12.09 0.68 11.32
CA SER A 250 12.96 -0.43 11.72
C SER A 250 13.85 0.04 12.87
N GLU A 251 13.62 -0.46 14.08
CA GLU A 251 14.44 -0.21 15.29
C GLU A 251 15.83 -0.89 15.18
N SER A 252 16.62 -0.53 14.17
CA SER A 252 17.98 -1.04 13.93
C SER A 252 18.83 -0.11 13.06
N ALA A 253 18.74 1.21 13.28
CA ALA A 253 19.72 2.17 12.78
C ALA A 253 20.06 3.18 13.88
N GLY A 254 21.32 3.15 14.34
CA GLY A 254 21.81 4.17 15.26
C GLY A 254 21.85 5.55 14.60
N ALA A 255 21.86 6.60 15.42
CA ALA A 255 21.83 7.99 14.94
C ALA A 255 22.89 8.28 13.86
N ASN A 256 22.49 9.08 12.87
CA ASN A 256 23.31 9.66 11.80
C ASN A 256 23.88 8.67 10.77
N ALA A 257 23.01 8.10 9.92
CA ALA A 257 23.38 7.69 8.57
C ALA A 257 22.17 7.72 7.62
N ASN A 258 21.96 8.85 6.92
CA ASN A 258 21.19 8.79 5.67
C ASN A 258 21.94 7.88 4.69
N PRO A 259 21.28 6.94 3.99
CA PRO A 259 21.93 6.18 2.94
C PRO A 259 22.38 7.16 1.83
N PRO A 260 23.65 7.11 1.37
CA PRO A 260 24.15 8.05 0.39
C PRO A 260 23.38 7.91 -0.92
N LEU A 261 23.02 9.05 -1.53
CA LEU A 261 22.27 9.03 -2.79
C LEU A 261 23.18 8.53 -3.92
N PRO A 262 22.74 7.55 -4.74
CA PRO A 262 23.55 7.10 -5.86
C PRO A 262 23.68 8.21 -6.90
N ALA A 263 24.92 8.62 -7.20
CA ALA A 263 25.24 9.74 -8.08
C ALA A 263 24.50 9.66 -9.44
N ALA A 264 23.49 10.50 -9.62
CA ALA A 264 22.59 10.47 -10.77
C ALA A 264 22.93 11.57 -11.78
N ARG A 265 23.28 11.18 -13.01
CA ARG A 265 23.46 12.12 -14.13
C ARG A 265 22.13 12.43 -14.81
N ILE A 266 21.55 13.58 -14.48
CA ILE A 266 20.28 14.02 -15.06
C ILE A 266 20.51 14.49 -16.51
N ARG A 267 19.83 13.86 -17.47
CA ARG A 267 20.01 14.14 -18.92
C ARG A 267 19.62 15.55 -19.36
N SER A 268 18.83 16.29 -18.57
CA SER A 268 18.44 17.68 -18.83
C SER A 268 19.47 18.72 -18.37
N LEU A 269 20.48 18.34 -17.57
CA LEU A 269 21.51 19.22 -17.04
C LEU A 269 22.92 18.65 -17.31
N PRO A 270 23.38 18.66 -18.58
CA PRO A 270 24.68 18.10 -18.95
C PRO A 270 25.83 18.91 -18.33
N GLY A 271 26.44 18.37 -17.27
CA GLY A 271 27.58 18.96 -16.57
C GLY A 271 27.44 18.99 -15.05
N ILE A 272 26.21 18.81 -14.52
CA ILE A 272 25.96 18.71 -13.08
C ILE A 272 25.90 17.23 -12.69
N VAL A 273 26.67 16.87 -11.67
CA VAL A 273 26.53 15.62 -10.92
C VAL A 273 25.98 16.02 -9.56
N LEU A 274 24.83 15.46 -9.18
CA LEU A 274 24.34 15.56 -7.82
C LEU A 274 25.07 14.49 -7.00
N ASP A 275 25.91 14.93 -6.08
CA ASP A 275 26.49 14.14 -5.00
C ASP A 275 26.35 14.89 -3.67
N ASP A 276 26.48 14.13 -2.58
CA ASP A 276 26.27 14.63 -1.22
C ASP A 276 27.45 15.49 -0.71
N GLU A 277 28.44 15.80 -1.56
CA GLU A 277 29.68 16.53 -1.21
C GLU A 277 29.66 18.02 -1.66
N ILE A 278 28.76 18.41 -2.56
CA ILE A 278 28.76 19.74 -3.22
C ILE A 278 27.65 20.69 -2.73
N ASP A 279 26.52 20.20 -2.19
CA ASP A 279 25.41 21.04 -1.73
C ASP A 279 25.46 21.27 -0.19
N PRO A 280 25.88 22.46 0.28
CA PRO A 280 25.83 22.79 1.71
C PRO A 280 24.38 23.00 2.20
N PRO A 281 24.09 22.75 3.49
CA PRO A 281 22.75 22.97 4.04
C PRO A 281 22.37 24.45 3.96
N ILE A 282 21.21 24.73 3.38
CA ILE A 282 20.67 26.09 3.26
C ILE A 282 20.00 26.48 4.58
N ASP A 283 20.70 27.27 5.38
CA ASP A 283 20.17 27.84 6.62
C ASP A 283 19.34 29.10 6.29
N ILE A 284 18.04 29.08 6.57
CA ILE A 284 17.10 30.19 6.26
C ILE A 284 16.48 30.74 7.54
N GLY A 285 17.23 31.61 8.22
CA GLY A 285 16.66 32.53 9.19
C GLY A 285 15.85 33.64 8.51
N HIS A 286 14.70 33.96 9.13
CA HIS A 286 13.83 35.15 8.98
C HIS A 286 12.47 34.98 8.28
N ALA A 287 11.44 35.47 8.99
CA ALA A 287 10.05 35.50 8.56
C ALA A 287 9.79 36.56 7.48
N VAL A 288 9.00 36.19 6.47
CA VAL A 288 8.53 37.11 5.42
C VAL A 288 7.03 37.35 5.58
N GLN A 289 6.63 38.61 5.83
CA GLN A 289 5.23 39.01 5.81
C GLN A 289 4.78 39.31 4.37
N PHE A 290 3.70 38.67 3.93
CA PHE A 290 3.05 38.99 2.65
C PHE A 290 1.70 39.69 2.84
N ARG A 291 1.43 40.66 1.97
CA ARG A 291 0.23 41.51 1.96
C ARG A 291 -0.56 41.24 0.69
N VAL A 292 -1.76 40.68 0.82
CA VAL A 292 -2.60 40.27 -0.32
C VAL A 292 -3.07 41.48 -1.13
N SER A 293 -2.98 41.39 -2.46
CA SER A 293 -3.54 42.37 -3.41
C SER A 293 -4.50 41.65 -4.38
N ARG A 294 -5.75 42.12 -4.49
CA ARG A 294 -6.74 41.61 -5.47
C ARG A 294 -6.72 42.45 -6.75
N ARG A 295 -6.72 41.80 -7.93
CA ARG A 295 -7.16 42.39 -9.23
C ARG A 295 -7.44 41.27 -10.26
N PRO A 296 -8.07 41.54 -11.43
CA PRO A 296 -9.45 41.08 -11.59
C PRO A 296 -9.71 40.16 -12.80
N ASP A 297 -10.92 39.60 -12.76
CA ASP A 297 -11.68 38.85 -13.76
C ASP A 297 -11.34 39.07 -15.25
N HIS A 298 -11.13 37.96 -15.96
CA HIS A 298 -11.01 37.86 -17.42
C HIS A 298 -11.57 36.53 -17.98
N GLY A 299 -12.89 36.50 -18.21
CA GLY A 299 -13.46 36.30 -19.55
C GLY A 299 -13.50 34.89 -20.16
N ASP A 300 -14.72 34.33 -20.21
CA ASP A 300 -15.09 33.10 -20.93
C ASP A 300 -14.69 33.05 -22.42
N ARG A 301 -13.94 32.00 -22.82
CA ARG A 301 -13.80 31.57 -24.24
C ARG A 301 -13.45 30.08 -24.48
N ARG A 302 -13.66 29.16 -23.52
CA ARG A 302 -13.08 27.80 -23.59
C ARG A 302 -14.02 26.59 -23.60
N ALA A 303 -15.34 26.80 -23.69
CA ALA A 303 -16.33 25.71 -23.57
C ALA A 303 -16.37 24.74 -24.77
N GLU A 304 -16.21 25.23 -26.01
CA GLU A 304 -16.56 24.45 -27.21
C GLU A 304 -15.50 23.41 -27.63
N GLN A 305 -14.24 23.56 -27.21
CA GLN A 305 -13.15 22.63 -27.58
C GLN A 305 -13.18 21.28 -26.84
N SER A 306 -13.97 21.15 -25.77
CA SER A 306 -13.91 19.98 -24.86
C SER A 306 -14.75 18.76 -25.27
N ALA A 307 -15.57 18.87 -26.32
CA ALA A 307 -16.45 17.77 -26.74
C ALA A 307 -15.76 16.77 -27.70
N GLU A 308 -14.96 17.26 -28.63
CA GLU A 308 -14.33 16.45 -29.68
C GLU A 308 -13.11 15.67 -29.14
N ASP A 309 -12.39 16.29 -28.20
CA ASP A 309 -11.19 15.75 -27.56
C ASP A 309 -11.40 14.45 -26.78
N ARG A 310 -12.60 14.25 -26.21
CA ARG A 310 -12.96 13.07 -25.39
C ARG A 310 -12.90 11.74 -26.16
N ARG A 311 -12.92 11.76 -27.50
CA ARG A 311 -12.90 10.56 -28.35
C ARG A 311 -11.49 10.05 -28.68
N SER A 312 -10.44 10.82 -28.42
CA SER A 312 -9.10 10.56 -28.95
C SER A 312 -8.23 9.58 -28.14
N GLY A 313 -8.57 9.30 -26.88
CA GLY A 313 -7.88 8.32 -26.03
C GLY A 313 -6.38 8.56 -25.76
N ARG A 314 -5.80 9.65 -26.27
CA ARG A 314 -4.39 9.98 -26.06
C ARG A 314 -4.19 10.51 -24.65
N ASP A 315 -3.12 10.03 -24.02
CA ASP A 315 -2.61 10.60 -22.80
C ASP A 315 -2.16 12.05 -23.04
N ARG A 316 -2.54 12.95 -22.12
CA ARG A 316 -2.24 14.39 -22.15
C ARG A 316 -1.59 14.86 -20.85
N ARG A 317 -1.08 13.92 -20.04
CA ARG A 317 -0.43 14.19 -18.76
C ARG A 317 1.02 14.63 -19.00
N ASP A 318 1.42 15.75 -18.40
CA ASP A 318 2.80 16.27 -18.44
C ASP A 318 3.74 15.60 -17.40
N GLY A 319 3.20 14.75 -16.52
CA GLY A 319 3.98 14.09 -15.46
C GLY A 319 3.31 12.82 -14.93
N ASN A 320 4.12 11.98 -14.27
CA ASN A 320 3.67 10.73 -13.66
C ASN A 320 2.78 10.98 -12.44
N ARG A 321 1.83 10.07 -12.21
CA ARG A 321 0.92 10.03 -11.04
C ARG A 321 1.08 8.70 -10.30
N GLY A 322 1.14 8.71 -8.98
CA GLY A 322 0.96 7.53 -8.10
C GLY A 322 -0.43 7.52 -7.47
N LEU A 323 -1.00 6.34 -7.13
CA LEU A 323 -2.41 6.23 -6.67
C LEU A 323 -2.57 5.88 -5.19
N PHE A 324 -3.47 6.62 -4.54
CA PHE A 324 -3.84 6.45 -3.14
C PHE A 324 -5.27 5.89 -2.95
N THR A 325 -5.52 5.23 -1.82
CA THR A 325 -6.86 4.88 -1.33
C THR A 325 -6.80 4.62 0.18
N GLY A 326 -7.16 5.62 0.98
CA GLY A 326 -7.18 5.54 2.44
C GLY A 326 -7.72 6.83 3.08
N PRO A 327 -8.37 6.75 4.26
CA PRO A 327 -8.89 7.93 4.94
C PRO A 327 -7.75 8.86 5.36
N VAL A 328 -7.91 10.12 4.98
CA VAL A 328 -7.10 11.27 5.37
C VAL A 328 -7.87 11.97 6.49
N ILE A 329 -7.22 12.78 7.34
CA ILE A 329 -7.93 13.76 8.19
C ILE A 329 -7.17 15.10 8.21
N ALA A 330 -7.91 16.19 8.44
CA ALA A 330 -7.49 17.59 8.38
C ALA A 330 -7.96 18.27 9.67
N GLN A 331 -7.09 19.00 10.38
CA GLN A 331 -7.46 19.48 11.72
C GLN A 331 -8.06 20.88 11.68
N GLY A 332 -9.15 21.03 12.44
CA GLY A 332 -10.22 22.01 12.23
C GLY A 332 -10.01 23.42 12.78
N ASP A 333 -10.32 24.40 11.94
CA ASP A 333 -11.41 25.31 12.27
C ASP A 333 -12.69 24.45 12.32
N PRO A 334 -13.45 24.44 13.44
CA PRO A 334 -14.42 23.37 13.68
C PRO A 334 -15.59 23.32 12.69
N ASP A 335 -15.94 24.42 12.02
CA ASP A 335 -17.15 24.50 11.18
C ASP A 335 -16.88 24.38 9.68
N SER A 336 -15.63 24.47 9.21
CA SER A 336 -15.34 24.60 7.76
C SER A 336 -14.28 23.70 7.13
N ARG A 337 -13.37 23.07 7.90
CA ARG A 337 -12.32 22.25 7.28
C ARG A 337 -12.85 20.88 6.85
N GLN A 338 -12.61 20.55 5.59
CA GLN A 338 -12.98 19.27 5.00
C GLN A 338 -11.73 18.50 4.59
N VAL A 339 -11.74 17.21 4.88
CA VAL A 339 -10.73 16.30 4.38
C VAL A 339 -11.06 15.72 3.03
N LEU A 340 -10.03 15.53 2.21
CA LEU A 340 -10.10 14.92 0.90
C LEU A 340 -9.23 13.67 0.89
N ILE A 341 -9.85 12.52 0.58
CA ILE A 341 -9.11 11.29 0.35
C ILE A 341 -8.49 11.39 -1.03
N GLY A 342 -7.16 11.47 -1.11
CA GLY A 342 -6.45 11.39 -2.38
C GLY A 342 -6.76 10.08 -3.10
N ARG A 343 -6.87 10.16 -4.41
CA ARG A 343 -6.91 9.03 -5.34
C ARG A 343 -5.68 8.99 -6.21
N ASP A 344 -5.09 10.10 -6.64
CA ASP A 344 -3.76 10.04 -7.22
C ASP A 344 -3.00 11.33 -6.97
N LEU A 345 -1.67 11.31 -6.93
CA LEU A 345 -0.82 12.51 -6.84
C LEU A 345 0.23 12.52 -7.93
N SER A 346 0.45 13.71 -8.49
CA SER A 346 1.61 14.11 -9.29
C SER A 346 2.14 15.45 -8.80
N ALA A 347 3.34 15.83 -9.24
CA ALA A 347 3.89 17.16 -9.01
C ALA A 347 2.93 18.30 -9.43
N GLY A 348 2.10 18.10 -10.47
CA GLY A 348 1.17 19.12 -11.00
C GLY A 348 -0.27 19.08 -10.49
N GLY A 349 -0.62 18.17 -9.58
CA GLY A 349 -1.99 18.01 -9.10
C GLY A 349 -2.34 16.60 -8.64
N MET A 350 -3.54 16.46 -8.09
CA MET A 350 -4.03 15.21 -7.51
C MET A 350 -5.45 14.88 -7.99
N ARG A 351 -5.89 13.63 -7.87
CA ARG A 351 -7.32 13.30 -7.80
C ARG A 351 -7.70 13.06 -6.34
N ILE A 352 -8.95 13.31 -5.99
CA ILE A 352 -9.54 13.01 -4.68
C ILE A 352 -10.84 12.21 -4.84
N GLU A 353 -11.36 11.62 -3.77
CA GLU A 353 -12.68 10.98 -3.77
C GLU A 353 -13.83 11.95 -4.11
N PRO A 354 -14.98 11.43 -4.63
CA PRO A 354 -16.16 12.24 -4.87
C PRO A 354 -16.66 12.92 -3.59
N SER A 355 -16.97 14.21 -3.66
CA SER A 355 -17.47 15.00 -2.53
C SER A 355 -18.67 15.83 -2.97
N ASN A 356 -19.80 15.67 -2.29
CA ASN A 356 -21.01 16.48 -2.55
C ASN A 356 -20.92 17.93 -2.01
N ARG A 357 -19.78 18.32 -1.42
CA ARG A 357 -19.52 19.65 -0.86
C ARG A 357 -18.61 20.52 -1.72
N ILE A 358 -18.00 19.94 -2.75
CA ILE A 358 -16.94 20.53 -3.58
C ILE A 358 -17.35 20.39 -5.04
N SER A 359 -17.33 21.50 -5.76
CA SER A 359 -17.76 21.59 -7.16
C SER A 359 -16.60 21.90 -8.09
N VAL A 360 -16.73 21.56 -9.38
CA VAL A 360 -15.78 21.99 -10.41
C VAL A 360 -15.76 23.52 -10.45
N GLY A 361 -14.55 24.10 -10.40
CA GLY A 361 -14.33 25.55 -10.30
C GLY A 361 -13.96 26.03 -8.89
N ASP A 362 -14.22 25.26 -7.83
CA ASP A 362 -13.81 25.63 -6.47
C ASP A 362 -12.28 25.70 -6.34
N HIS A 363 -11.82 26.66 -5.53
CA HIS A 363 -10.41 26.88 -5.21
C HIS A 363 -10.17 26.68 -3.72
N PHE A 364 -9.07 26.02 -3.37
CA PHE A 364 -8.69 25.83 -1.98
C PHE A 364 -7.18 25.65 -1.83
N ARG A 365 -6.64 26.00 -0.66
CA ARG A 365 -5.26 25.63 -0.28
C ARG A 365 -5.25 24.22 0.31
N LEU A 366 -4.31 23.39 -0.10
CA LEU A 366 -4.08 22.03 0.39
C LEU A 366 -2.75 21.95 1.15
N ALA A 367 -2.74 21.44 2.37
CA ALA A 367 -1.51 21.05 3.08
C ALA A 367 -1.24 19.56 2.83
N LEU A 368 -0.19 19.22 2.08
CA LEU A 368 0.12 17.84 1.68
C LEU A 368 1.18 17.24 2.61
N TYR A 369 0.98 16.03 3.15
CA TYR A 369 1.94 15.41 4.08
C TYR A 369 2.39 14.05 3.53
N GLY A 370 3.65 13.70 3.70
CA GLY A 370 4.17 12.40 3.26
C GLY A 370 5.41 11.98 4.04
N ALA A 371 5.87 10.75 3.79
CA ALA A 371 7.02 10.19 4.49
C ALA A 371 8.29 11.03 4.24
N GLY A 372 8.89 11.54 5.32
CA GLY A 372 10.15 12.29 5.29
C GLY A 372 10.04 13.82 5.20
N ALA A 373 8.86 14.40 5.47
CA ALA A 373 8.71 15.84 5.67
C ALA A 373 8.11 16.12 7.05
N ASP A 374 8.81 16.92 7.86
CA ASP A 374 8.36 17.31 9.22
C ASP A 374 7.19 18.31 9.17
N ASP A 375 7.11 19.11 8.10
CA ASP A 375 6.05 20.08 7.82
C ASP A 375 5.25 19.71 6.55
N PRO A 376 3.94 20.04 6.47
CA PRO A 376 3.15 19.84 5.27
C PRO A 376 3.44 20.85 4.15
N PHE A 377 3.40 20.38 2.90
CA PHE A 377 3.52 21.20 1.71
C PHE A 377 2.20 21.93 1.42
N GLU A 378 2.13 23.23 1.71
CA GLU A 378 1.01 24.06 1.26
C GLU A 378 1.04 24.27 -0.26
N VAL A 379 -0.01 23.83 -0.97
CA VAL A 379 -0.23 24.12 -2.40
C VAL A 379 -1.61 24.72 -2.61
N SER A 380 -1.73 25.74 -3.47
CA SER A 380 -3.05 26.17 -3.95
C SER A 380 -3.56 25.16 -4.97
N ALA A 381 -4.85 24.85 -4.96
CA ALA A 381 -5.47 23.87 -5.84
C ALA A 381 -6.84 24.35 -6.36
N GLN A 382 -7.19 23.89 -7.56
CA GLN A 382 -8.49 24.13 -8.19
C GLN A 382 -9.09 22.82 -8.67
N VAL A 383 -10.38 22.63 -8.44
CA VAL A 383 -11.14 21.52 -9.02
C VAL A 383 -11.34 21.78 -10.52
N ILE A 384 -10.61 21.06 -11.37
CA ILE A 384 -10.66 21.26 -12.82
C ILE A 384 -11.60 20.30 -13.55
N ARG A 385 -12.03 19.22 -12.88
CA ARG A 385 -12.90 18.20 -13.46
C ARG A 385 -13.54 17.32 -12.38
N ASP A 386 -14.73 16.83 -12.65
CA ASP A 386 -15.37 15.73 -11.93
C ASP A 386 -15.30 14.48 -12.84
N ASP A 387 -14.70 13.39 -12.36
CA ASP A 387 -14.61 12.11 -13.05
C ASP A 387 -15.72 11.12 -12.59
N GLY A 388 -16.72 11.57 -11.82
CA GLY A 388 -17.82 10.74 -11.32
C GLY A 388 -17.36 9.81 -10.20
N ASP A 389 -17.71 8.52 -10.28
CA ASP A 389 -17.28 7.49 -9.32
C ASP A 389 -15.75 7.38 -9.20
N GLU A 390 -15.00 7.86 -10.21
CA GLU A 390 -13.54 7.94 -10.23
C GLU A 390 -12.98 9.08 -9.36
N GLY A 391 -13.77 10.12 -9.03
CA GLY A 391 -13.39 11.21 -8.11
C GLY A 391 -13.17 12.59 -8.75
N LEU A 392 -12.88 13.61 -7.93
CA LEU A 392 -12.64 14.99 -8.41
C LEU A 392 -11.16 15.20 -8.75
N ALA A 393 -10.87 15.74 -9.94
CA ALA A 393 -9.52 16.03 -10.38
C ALA A 393 -9.12 17.48 -10.04
N LEU A 394 -8.02 17.61 -9.31
CA LEU A 394 -7.45 18.86 -8.84
C LEU A 394 -6.18 19.20 -9.62
N ARG A 395 -6.03 20.48 -9.98
CA ARG A 395 -4.77 21.03 -10.49
C ARG A 395 -4.17 21.93 -9.42
N PHE A 396 -2.90 21.72 -9.11
CA PHE A 396 -2.16 22.63 -8.25
C PHE A 396 -1.81 23.91 -9.02
N GLN A 397 -1.90 25.06 -8.36
CA GLN A 397 -1.69 26.40 -8.91
C GLN A 397 -0.48 27.05 -8.22
N GLY A 398 0.37 27.72 -8.99
CA GLY A 398 1.47 28.53 -8.45
C GLY A 398 2.59 27.74 -7.76
N ILE A 399 2.77 26.46 -8.09
CA ILE A 399 3.83 25.62 -7.51
C ILE A 399 5.21 26.18 -7.87
N SER A 400 6.08 26.36 -6.88
CA SER A 400 7.48 26.72 -7.11
C SER A 400 8.32 25.49 -7.52
N PRO A 401 9.49 25.67 -8.15
CA PRO A 401 10.37 24.57 -8.51
C PRO A 401 10.77 23.69 -7.31
N GLU A 402 10.92 24.29 -6.13
CA GLU A 402 11.28 23.62 -4.88
C GLU A 402 10.15 22.71 -4.40
N ILE A 403 8.91 23.21 -4.37
CA ILE A 403 7.72 22.41 -4.01
C ILE A 403 7.49 21.31 -5.05
N SER A 404 7.68 21.59 -6.35
CA SER A 404 7.59 20.57 -7.41
C SER A 404 8.59 19.43 -7.19
N THR A 405 9.85 19.77 -6.88
CA THR A 405 10.92 18.80 -6.59
C THR A 405 10.61 17.98 -5.33
N ALA A 406 10.06 18.61 -4.29
CA ALA A 406 9.65 17.91 -3.08
C ALA A 406 8.48 16.94 -3.34
N LEU A 407 7.48 17.35 -4.12
CA LEU A 407 6.38 16.48 -4.55
C LEU A 407 6.87 15.29 -5.39
N GLU A 408 7.87 15.49 -6.25
CA GLU A 408 8.50 14.40 -7.02
C GLU A 408 9.22 13.39 -6.10
N LYS A 409 9.99 13.85 -5.10
CA LYS A 409 10.60 12.99 -4.08
C LYS A 409 9.56 12.21 -3.29
N LEU A 410 8.47 12.87 -2.91
CA LEU A 410 7.39 12.30 -2.11
C LEU A 410 6.59 11.25 -2.91
N VAL A 411 6.36 11.49 -4.21
CA VAL A 411 5.82 10.49 -5.15
C VAL A 411 6.79 9.31 -5.40
N ALA A 412 8.10 9.49 -5.20
CA ALA A 412 9.06 8.39 -5.31
C ALA A 412 9.10 7.48 -4.07
N GLY A 413 8.73 7.97 -2.88
CA GLY A 413 8.76 7.24 -1.60
C GLY A 413 7.57 6.31 -1.31
N LEU A 414 6.79 5.97 -2.33
CA LEU A 414 5.55 5.19 -2.21
C LEU A 414 5.86 3.67 -2.13
N PRO A 415 5.07 2.86 -1.37
CA PRO A 415 5.52 1.56 -0.83
C PRO A 415 5.68 0.43 -1.85
N ASP A 416 6.17 -0.73 -1.42
CA ASP A 416 6.68 -1.81 -2.30
C ASP A 416 5.67 -2.88 -2.78
N ILE A 417 4.39 -2.81 -2.39
CA ILE A 417 3.37 -3.84 -2.68
C ILE A 417 2.18 -3.26 -3.45
N GLU A 418 2.06 -3.60 -4.74
CA GLU A 418 1.03 -3.05 -5.65
C GLU A 418 -0.12 -4.03 -5.90
N SER A 419 -1.36 -3.53 -5.90
CA SER A 419 -2.48 -4.22 -6.54
C SER A 419 -2.46 -4.00 -8.06
N LEU A 420 -2.44 -5.10 -8.81
CA LEU A 420 -2.42 -5.12 -10.27
C LEU A 420 -3.84 -5.28 -10.87
N GLU A 421 -4.85 -5.62 -10.07
CA GLU A 421 -6.21 -5.91 -10.55
C GLU A 421 -6.97 -4.65 -11.02
N ALA A 422 -6.77 -3.51 -10.36
CA ALA A 422 -7.64 -2.34 -10.48
C ALA A 422 -7.40 -1.45 -11.72
N GLY A 423 -6.82 -2.00 -12.79
CA GLY A 423 -6.58 -1.27 -14.04
C GLY A 423 -5.45 -0.25 -13.95
N GLU A 424 -5.28 0.55 -15.01
CA GLU A 424 -4.07 1.38 -15.15
C GLU A 424 -3.90 2.60 -14.21
N PRO A 425 -4.92 3.13 -13.50
CA PRO A 425 -4.70 4.13 -12.47
C PRO A 425 -4.19 3.54 -11.14
N HIS A 426 -4.64 2.35 -10.75
CA HIS A 426 -4.88 2.05 -9.33
C HIS A 426 -3.73 1.38 -8.53
N GLY A 427 -2.50 1.91 -8.66
CA GLY A 427 -1.31 1.43 -7.92
C GLY A 427 -0.55 2.47 -7.09
N MET A 428 -0.54 2.25 -5.77
CA MET A 428 0.43 2.67 -4.72
C MET A 428 0.71 4.15 -4.39
N GLY A 429 0.57 4.46 -3.09
CA GLY A 429 1.19 5.61 -2.42
C GLY A 429 0.31 6.40 -1.46
N ALA A 430 0.79 6.67 -0.23
CA ALA A 430 0.06 7.44 0.77
C ALA A 430 0.60 8.85 0.91
N ILE A 431 -0.25 9.84 0.64
CA ILE A 431 0.08 11.29 0.71
C ILE A 431 -1.17 12.01 1.23
N LEU A 432 -1.06 12.62 2.41
CA LEU A 432 -2.12 13.33 3.14
C LEU A 432 -2.46 14.66 2.43
N SER A 433 -3.64 15.25 2.67
CA SER A 433 -4.06 16.53 2.08
C SER A 433 -5.16 17.26 2.89
N GLU A 434 -4.87 18.43 3.45
CA GLU A 434 -5.81 19.25 4.28
C GLU A 434 -6.28 20.52 3.56
N ILE A 435 -7.59 20.83 3.51
CA ILE A 435 -8.07 22.15 3.08
C ILE A 435 -7.83 23.22 4.17
N LEU A 436 -6.97 24.18 3.88
CA LEU A 436 -6.60 25.30 4.78
C LEU A 436 -7.48 26.55 4.62
N ASP A 437 -8.02 26.77 3.43
CA ASP A 437 -8.95 27.86 3.07
C ASP A 437 -9.71 27.45 1.80
N ALA A 438 -10.99 27.82 1.69
CA ALA A 438 -11.88 27.43 0.60
C ALA A 438 -12.62 28.65 0.02
N GLN A 439 -12.31 28.99 -1.22
CA GLN A 439 -13.04 30.01 -1.99
C GLN A 439 -13.95 29.29 -2.99
N ARG A 440 -15.24 29.26 -2.66
CA ARG A 440 -16.28 28.75 -3.57
C ARG A 440 -16.39 29.64 -4.81
N ALA A 441 -16.55 28.99 -5.96
CA ALA A 441 -17.04 29.69 -7.13
C ALA A 441 -18.47 30.20 -6.86
N VAL A 442 -18.68 31.52 -6.94
CA VAL A 442 -20.03 32.09 -6.90
C VAL A 442 -20.63 31.93 -8.29
N GLY A 443 -21.46 30.90 -8.45
CA GLY A 443 -22.27 30.64 -9.65
C GLY A 443 -23.58 31.40 -9.64
#